data_AF-A0A7J4V7C8-F1
#
_entry.id   AF-A0A7J4V7C8-F1
#
_cell.length_a   1.000
_cell.length_b   1.000
_cell.length_c   1.000
_cell.angle_alpha   90.00
_cell.angle_beta   90.00
_cell.angle_gamma   90.00
#
_symmetry.space_group_name_H-M   'P 1'
#
loop_
_entity.id
_entity.type
_entity.pdbx_description
1 polymer ?
#
loop_
_entity_poly.entity_id
_entity_poly.type
_entity_poly.pdbx_seq_one_letter_code
_entity_poly.pdbx_strand_id
1 'polypeptide(L)'
;MNKFTHAIYVGLFFLVGISSTVFLFLNGKDYYFSTREERPNKEIEMLWRPKGIEEVPRYKNRLGNYSDAHIVLEPKGYLGHGLGIVGTLMMITGVSVYMIRKRVRLFFRWGLLKHWLEFHIFLCVV
;
A
#
# COMPACT_ATOMS: atom_id res chain seq x y z
N MET A 1 -17.20 -21.83 23.02
CA MET A 1 -15.92 -22.45 22.61
C MET A 1 -15.13 -22.82 23.85
N ASN A 2 -14.58 -24.04 23.90
CA ASN A 2 -13.72 -24.44 25.00
C ASN A 2 -12.42 -23.60 24.96
N LYS A 3 -11.94 -23.10 26.12
CA LYS A 3 -10.78 -22.20 26.19
C LYS A 3 -9.54 -22.83 25.52
N PHE A 4 -9.43 -24.15 25.64
CA PHE A 4 -8.40 -24.96 24.99
C PHE A 4 -8.48 -24.91 23.46
N THR A 5 -9.66 -25.12 22.89
CA THR A 5 -9.88 -25.04 21.44
C THR A 5 -9.56 -23.64 20.89
N HIS A 6 -9.96 -22.58 21.61
CA HIS A 6 -9.64 -21.21 21.22
C HIS A 6 -8.12 -20.95 21.24
N ALA A 7 -7.41 -21.43 22.27
CA ALA A 7 -5.96 -21.28 22.36
C ALA A 7 -5.22 -21.98 21.20
N ILE A 8 -5.70 -23.14 20.76
CA ILE A 8 -5.15 -23.86 19.60
C ILE A 8 -5.32 -23.05 18.31
N TYR A 9 -6.51 -22.50 18.05
CA TYR A 9 -6.75 -21.69 16.85
C TYR A 9 -5.88 -20.43 16.81
N VAL A 10 -5.76 -19.74 17.94
CA VAL A 10 -4.89 -18.56 18.05
C VAL A 10 -3.43 -18.92 17.84
N GLY A 11 -2.96 -20.01 18.45
CA GLY A 11 -1.59 -20.50 18.25
C GLY A 11 -1.27 -20.84 16.79
N LEU A 12 -2.20 -21.51 16.10
CA LEU A 12 -2.06 -21.84 14.68
C LEU A 12 -2.00 -20.59 13.79
N PHE A 13 -2.80 -19.57 14.07
CA PHE A 13 -2.76 -18.30 13.32
C PHE A 13 -1.38 -17.63 13.41
N PHE A 14 -0.82 -17.52 14.62
CA PHE A 14 0.52 -16.94 14.79
C PHE A 14 1.62 -17.81 14.18
N LEU A 15 1.51 -19.14 14.27
CA LEU A 15 2.47 -20.06 13.65
C LEU A 15 2.50 -19.87 12.12
N VAL A 16 1.34 -19.83 11.48
CA VAL A 16 1.23 -19.59 10.03
C VAL A 16 1.78 -18.22 9.65
N GLY A 17 1.46 -17.18 10.43
CA GLY A 17 1.97 -15.82 10.19
C GLY A 17 3.49 -15.69 10.33
N ILE A 18 4.08 -16.31 11.35
CA ILE A 18 5.53 -16.33 11.56
C ILE A 18 6.19 -17.15 10.44
N SER A 19 5.65 -18.33 10.14
CA SER A 19 6.17 -19.20 9.08
C SER A 19 6.18 -18.51 7.72
N SER A 20 5.09 -17.86 7.32
CA SER A 20 5.00 -17.13 6.05
C SER A 20 5.95 -15.93 6.01
N THR A 21 6.10 -15.21 7.11
CA THR A 21 7.05 -14.09 7.22
C THR A 21 8.50 -14.55 7.08
N VAL A 22 8.88 -15.63 7.78
CA VAL A 22 10.22 -16.22 7.68
C VAL A 22 10.48 -16.74 6.27
N PHE A 23 9.50 -17.42 5.65
CA PHE A 23 9.61 -17.91 4.28
C PHE A 23 9.85 -16.77 3.27
N LEU A 24 9.07 -15.69 3.36
CA LEU A 24 9.25 -14.52 2.50
C LEU A 24 10.59 -13.83 2.75
N PHE A 25 11.06 -13.77 3.99
CA PHE A 25 12.35 -13.16 4.31
C PHE A 25 13.52 -13.99 3.75
N LEU A 26 13.50 -15.31 3.93
CA LEU A 26 14.56 -16.20 3.44
C LEU A 26 14.66 -16.19 1.90
N ASN A 27 13.52 -16.14 1.20
CA ASN A 27 13.50 -16.08 -0.27
C ASN A 27 13.68 -14.66 -0.82
N GLY A 28 13.27 -13.64 -0.07
CA GLY A 28 13.24 -12.25 -0.48
C GLY A 28 14.48 -11.44 -0.08
N LYS A 29 15.33 -11.95 0.83
CA LYS A 29 16.53 -11.22 1.30
C LYS A 29 17.38 -10.69 0.13
N ASP A 30 17.63 -11.52 -0.88
CA ASP A 30 18.49 -11.15 -2.00
C ASP A 30 17.85 -10.04 -2.85
N TYR A 31 16.51 -9.96 -2.86
CA TYR A 31 15.77 -8.90 -3.55
C TYR A 31 15.80 -7.57 -2.78
N TYR A 32 15.61 -7.61 -1.46
CA TYR A 32 15.56 -6.38 -0.66
C TYR A 32 16.95 -5.78 -0.39
N PHE A 33 17.99 -6.61 -0.25
CA PHE A 33 19.36 -6.16 0.00
C PHE A 33 20.17 -5.84 -1.26
N SER A 34 19.69 -6.18 -2.46
CA SER A 34 20.34 -5.78 -3.71
C SER A 34 20.17 -4.29 -4.00
N THR A 35 21.17 -3.72 -4.69
CA THR A 35 21.12 -2.34 -5.18
C THR A 35 20.04 -2.20 -6.27
N ARG A 36 19.48 -0.99 -6.46
CA ARG A 36 18.36 -0.79 -7.40
C ARG A 36 18.71 -1.11 -8.85
N GLU A 37 19.99 -1.02 -9.21
CA GLU A 37 20.52 -1.27 -10.55
C GLU A 37 20.69 -2.77 -10.84
N GLU A 38 20.88 -3.60 -9.80
CA GLU A 38 21.16 -5.03 -9.90
C GLU A 38 19.90 -5.91 -9.85
N ARG A 39 18.81 -5.40 -9.26
CA ARG A 39 17.50 -6.08 -9.19
C ARG A 39 16.92 -6.58 -10.52
N PRO A 40 17.06 -5.90 -11.67
CA PRO A 40 16.53 -6.40 -12.95
C PRO A 40 17.46 -7.38 -13.68
N ASN A 41 18.68 -7.64 -13.17
CA ASN A 41 19.75 -8.29 -13.91
C ASN A 41 20.38 -9.44 -13.10
N LYS A 42 19.58 -10.37 -12.58
CA LYS A 42 20.16 -11.61 -12.02
C LYS A 42 20.68 -12.50 -13.15
N GLU A 43 21.88 -13.07 -13.00
CA GLU A 43 22.43 -14.05 -13.96
C GLU A 43 21.46 -15.20 -14.30
N ILE A 44 20.59 -15.59 -13.34
CA ILE A 44 19.58 -16.65 -13.54
C ILE A 44 18.46 -16.20 -14.49
N GLU A 45 18.10 -14.91 -14.51
CA GLU A 45 17.21 -14.35 -15.52
C GLU A 45 17.93 -14.18 -16.87
N MET A 46 19.25 -13.98 -16.85
CA MET A 46 20.07 -14.00 -18.07
C MET A 46 20.22 -15.40 -18.66
N LEU A 47 20.13 -16.47 -17.85
CA LEU A 47 20.21 -17.87 -18.30
C LEU A 47 19.07 -18.29 -19.24
N TRP A 48 17.86 -17.76 -19.03
CA TRP A 48 16.72 -17.96 -19.94
C TRP A 48 16.67 -16.92 -21.08
N ARG A 49 17.59 -15.94 -21.09
CA ARG A 49 17.62 -14.88 -22.10
C ARG A 49 18.24 -15.40 -23.40
N PRO A 50 17.65 -15.14 -24.58
CA PRO A 50 18.29 -15.47 -25.84
C PRO A 50 19.62 -14.73 -25.95
N LYS A 51 20.73 -15.45 -26.14
CA LYS A 51 22.04 -14.85 -26.43
C LYS A 51 21.94 -14.05 -27.74
N GLY A 52 22.28 -12.76 -27.71
CA GLY A 52 22.37 -11.92 -28.91
C GLY A 52 21.47 -10.68 -28.96
N ILE A 53 20.73 -10.37 -27.88
CA ILE A 53 19.99 -9.11 -27.79
C ILE A 53 20.86 -8.11 -27.02
N GLU A 54 21.49 -7.16 -27.72
CA GLU A 54 22.13 -6.00 -27.09
C GLU A 54 21.17 -5.38 -26.07
N GLU A 55 21.69 -5.10 -24.88
CA GLU A 55 20.89 -4.66 -23.75
C GLU A 55 20.25 -3.31 -24.04
N VAL A 56 18.99 -3.31 -24.48
CA VAL A 56 18.13 -2.15 -24.31
C VAL A 56 17.65 -2.23 -22.86
N PRO A 57 18.02 -1.26 -21.98
CA PRO A 57 17.61 -1.30 -20.59
C PRO A 57 16.08 -1.42 -20.52
N ARG A 58 15.56 -2.31 -19.66
CA ARG A 58 14.11 -2.55 -19.54
C ARG A 58 13.30 -1.28 -19.19
N TYR A 59 13.96 -0.24 -18.67
CA TYR A 59 13.36 1.08 -18.49
C TYR A 59 13.13 1.82 -19.81
N LYS A 60 14.05 1.69 -20.78
CA LYS A 60 14.02 2.37 -22.08
C LYS A 60 12.93 1.81 -22.99
N ASN A 61 12.67 0.50 -22.93
CA ASN A 61 11.60 -0.15 -23.71
C ASN A 61 10.21 -0.04 -23.08
N ARG A 62 10.10 0.36 -21.80
CA ARG A 62 8.82 0.72 -21.19
C ARG A 62 8.48 2.19 -21.42
N LEU A 63 9.46 3.08 -21.44
CA LEU A 63 9.27 4.51 -21.71
C LEU A 63 8.84 4.84 -23.16
N GLY A 64 8.78 3.85 -24.06
CA GLY A 64 8.50 4.10 -25.48
C GLY A 64 7.04 4.34 -25.85
N ASN A 65 6.05 4.01 -25.00
CA ASN A 65 4.62 4.02 -25.37
C ASN A 65 3.69 4.58 -24.28
N TYR A 66 4.19 5.39 -23.35
CA TYR A 66 3.35 6.05 -22.35
C TYR A 66 3.22 7.52 -22.71
N SER A 67 2.00 8.06 -22.67
CA SER A 67 1.80 9.51 -22.81
C SER A 67 2.49 10.24 -21.65
N ASP A 68 2.91 11.50 -21.86
CA ASP A 68 3.54 12.31 -20.81
C ASP A 68 2.71 12.35 -19.52
N ALA A 69 1.37 12.28 -19.64
CA ALA A 69 0.43 12.20 -18.54
C ALA A 69 0.62 10.94 -17.66
N HIS A 70 1.00 9.80 -18.24
CA HIS A 70 1.23 8.56 -17.50
C HIS A 70 2.45 8.68 -16.57
N ILE A 71 3.51 9.38 -16.97
CA ILE A 71 4.71 9.58 -16.13
C ILE A 71 4.38 10.43 -14.90
N VAL A 72 3.45 11.38 -15.04
CA VAL A 72 3.08 12.30 -13.95
C VAL A 72 2.02 11.68 -13.02
N LEU A 73 1.08 10.91 -13.57
CA LEU A 73 -0.04 10.28 -12.85
C LEU A 73 0.29 8.90 -12.28
N GLU A 74 1.42 8.29 -12.64
CA GLU A 74 1.80 7.01 -12.06
C GLU A 74 1.89 7.12 -10.52
N PRO A 75 1.62 6.05 -9.75
CA PRO A 75 1.65 6.10 -8.28
C PRO A 75 3.01 6.54 -7.68
N LYS A 76 4.09 6.43 -8.46
CA LYS A 76 5.44 6.91 -8.11
C LYS A 76 5.72 8.35 -8.59
N GLY A 77 4.91 8.85 -9.50
CA GLY A 77 4.97 10.19 -10.03
C GLY A 77 4.53 11.20 -8.98
N TYR A 78 4.97 12.44 -9.14
CA TYR A 78 4.75 13.49 -8.14
C TYR A 78 3.27 13.76 -7.88
N LEU A 79 2.42 13.76 -8.92
CA LEU A 79 0.97 13.97 -8.74
C LEU A 79 0.27 12.73 -8.16
N GLY A 80 0.60 11.53 -8.62
CA GLY A 80 0.01 10.29 -8.10
C GLY A 80 0.32 10.08 -6.61
N HIS A 81 1.56 10.31 -6.20
CA HIS A 81 1.95 10.23 -4.78
C HIS A 81 1.32 11.34 -3.94
N GLY A 82 1.26 12.57 -4.46
CA GLY A 82 0.62 13.71 -3.81
C GLY A 82 -0.88 13.47 -3.54
N LEU A 83 -1.60 12.93 -4.53
CA LEU A 83 -3.02 12.57 -4.39
C LEU A 83 -3.24 11.52 -3.28
N GLY A 84 -2.35 10.53 -3.16
CA GLY A 84 -2.42 9.53 -2.08
C GLY A 84 -2.21 10.13 -0.68
N ILE A 85 -1.29 11.08 -0.54
CA ILE A 85 -1.07 11.80 0.73
C ILE A 85 -2.31 12.62 1.10
N VAL A 86 -2.88 13.34 0.13
CA VAL A 86 -4.08 14.14 0.33
C VAL A 86 -5.27 13.28 0.74
N GLY A 87 -5.51 12.15 0.07
CA GLY A 87 -6.58 11.22 0.43
C GLY A 87 -6.41 10.64 1.83
N THR A 88 -5.17 10.28 2.21
CA THR A 88 -4.87 9.80 3.57
C THR A 88 -5.17 10.86 4.63
N LEU A 89 -4.80 12.11 4.38
CA LEU A 89 -5.11 13.24 5.28
C LEU A 89 -6.62 13.50 5.37
N MET A 90 -7.36 13.37 4.26
CA MET A 90 -8.83 13.48 4.26
C MET A 90 -9.48 12.38 5.11
N MET A 91 -9.09 11.11 4.94
CA MET A 91 -9.62 10.02 5.75
C MET A 91 -9.35 10.21 7.25
N ILE A 92 -8.12 10.57 7.63
CA ILE A 92 -7.75 10.82 9.03
C ILE A 92 -8.61 11.95 9.59
N THR A 93 -8.71 13.06 8.86
CA THR A 93 -9.50 14.22 9.28
C THR A 93 -10.98 13.85 9.43
N GLY A 94 -11.55 13.10 8.47
CA GLY A 94 -12.95 12.68 8.48
C GLY A 94 -13.30 11.81 9.68
N VAL A 95 -12.46 10.81 9.97
CA VAL A 95 -12.62 9.93 11.15
C VAL A 95 -12.43 10.71 12.44
N SER A 96 -11.41 11.57 12.53
CA SER A 96 -11.16 12.41 13.71
C SER A 96 -12.33 13.34 14.00
N VAL A 97 -12.86 14.03 12.99
CA VAL A 97 -14.00 14.96 13.14
C VAL A 97 -15.24 14.23 13.65
N TYR A 98 -15.59 13.08 13.08
CA TYR A 98 -16.71 12.27 13.55
C TYR A 98 -16.51 11.77 14.99
N MET A 99 -15.32 11.26 15.30
CA MET A 99 -15.00 10.71 16.62
C MET A 99 -14.99 11.79 17.71
N ILE A 100 -14.46 12.98 17.41
CA ILE A 100 -14.48 14.14 18.32
C ILE A 100 -15.93 14.53 18.59
N ARG A 101 -16.76 14.77 17.57
CA ARG A 101 -18.18 15.11 17.76
C ARG A 101 -18.90 14.10 18.66
N LYS A 102 -18.67 12.79 18.45
CA LYS A 102 -19.30 11.74 19.25
C LYS A 102 -18.87 11.78 20.74
N ARG A 103 -17.71 12.33 21.07
CA ARG A 103 -17.14 12.30 22.42
C ARG A 103 -17.28 13.62 23.19
N VAL A 104 -17.25 14.78 22.55
CA VAL A 104 -17.33 16.09 23.25
C VAL A 104 -18.76 16.61 23.40
N ARG A 105 -19.21 16.76 24.65
CA ARG A 105 -20.53 17.32 25.01
C ARG A 105 -20.70 18.82 24.68
N LEU A 106 -19.61 19.53 24.36
CA LEU A 106 -19.65 20.97 24.06
C LEU A 106 -20.19 21.29 22.66
N PHE A 107 -20.12 20.34 21.73
CA PHE A 107 -20.45 20.55 20.30
C PHE A 107 -21.89 20.18 19.92
N PHE A 108 -22.76 19.83 20.88
CA PHE A 108 -24.17 19.50 20.59
C PHE A 108 -24.98 20.67 20.00
N ARG A 109 -24.49 21.91 20.13
CA ARG A 109 -25.13 23.11 19.54
C ARG A 109 -24.80 23.34 18.06
N TRP A 110 -23.79 22.68 17.49
CA TRP A 110 -23.37 22.87 16.09
C TRP A 110 -23.98 21.81 15.16
N GLY A 111 -25.27 21.96 14.87
CA GLY A 111 -25.97 21.31 13.75
C GLY A 111 -26.45 19.87 13.97
N LEU A 112 -27.45 19.48 13.18
CA LEU A 112 -28.07 18.15 13.20
C LEU A 112 -27.05 17.03 12.90
N LEU A 113 -27.16 15.92 13.62
CA LEU A 113 -26.28 14.75 13.52
C LEU A 113 -26.19 14.18 12.09
N LYS A 114 -27.28 14.27 11.32
CA LYS A 114 -27.36 13.80 9.93
C LYS A 114 -26.29 14.42 9.03
N HIS A 115 -26.11 15.75 9.08
CA HIS A 115 -25.18 16.46 8.21
C HIS A 115 -23.71 16.09 8.48
N TRP A 116 -23.38 15.76 9.73
CA TRP A 116 -22.01 15.38 10.10
C TRP A 116 -21.67 13.94 9.70
N LEU A 117 -22.67 13.04 9.69
CA LEU A 117 -22.50 11.69 9.16
C LEU A 117 -22.33 11.73 7.64
N GLU A 118 -23.15 12.53 6.96
CA GLU A 118 -23.10 12.72 5.51
C GLU A 118 -21.75 13.32 5.07
N PHE A 119 -21.29 14.37 5.75
CA PHE A 119 -19.95 14.96 5.53
C PHE A 119 -18.81 13.95 5.75
N HIS A 120 -18.87 13.14 6.82
CA HIS A 120 -17.86 12.11 7.07
C HIS A 120 -17.77 11.09 5.94
N ILE A 121 -18.92 10.60 5.44
CA ILE A 121 -18.96 9.62 4.35
C ILE A 121 -18.39 10.25 3.07
N PHE A 122 -18.80 11.47 2.72
CA PHE A 122 -18.26 12.16 1.54
C PHE A 122 -16.75 12.42 1.64
N LEU A 123 -16.25 12.78 2.82
CA LEU A 123 -14.82 13.05 3.03
C LEU A 123 -13.96 11.77 3.04
N CYS A 124 -14.52 10.61 3.41
CA CYS A 124 -13.79 9.35 3.47
C CYS A 124 -13.86 8.51 2.19
N VAL A 125 -14.69 8.88 1.21
CA VAL A 125 -14.80 8.16 -0.09
C VAL A 125 -13.77 8.65 -1.12
N VAL A 126 -13.29 9.89 -0.99
CA VAL A 126 -12.27 10.51 -1.84
C VAL A 126 -10.87 10.07 -1.40
#